data_AF-A0A956RUY3-F1
#
_entry.id   AF-A0A956RUY3-F1
#
_cell.length_a   1.000
_cell.length_b   1.000
_cell.length_c   1.000
_cell.angle_alpha   90.00
_cell.angle_beta   90.00
_cell.angle_gamma   90.00
#
_symmetry.space_group_name_H-M   'P 1'
#
loop_
_entity.id
_entity.type
_entity.pdbx_description
1 polymer ?
#
loop_
_entity_poly.entity_id
_entity_poly.type
_entity_poly.pdbx_seq_one_letter_code
_entity_poly.pdbx_strand_id
1 'polypeptide(L)'
;MHSLKIVFLIILPVLSLAQPAENLQNLASEFWQWRFVTQPATSDDILRVERPDCWQPDYSAAALTNYRAKYSDFRSKLHALSKENWTRSDSVDYLCLRSAIERVNWELNVLRNPHRNPDFYVQQTIGALYELLIINTPLEERRLKNILCVLQSIPKTIQDAQGNLTEPSGPFAKIAQENLQEIGPKLQDVQKALKQNGISKSNNAFDKAFKAAIQSLENYRDWLEKALPGMQANFSCGRDAYVYFLKNIALIPNSPEELLQQGRMEWYRAVAFEAMEKTRNADLQKPGLFRTIEQQIAQAKNDEQAIRDFLEQKNIMTVPPWLQHFNNYRFPAWVAPLSYIGVATDFTGESRLGEDASRYIPAPGPDLPYFYRTMAQDPRPIIVHEGIPGHYFQLARSWKNEDPIRRRFVDSGV
;
A
#
# COMPACT_ATOMS: atom_id res chain seq x y z
N MET A 1 -44.57 53.31 47.66
CA MET A 1 -44.39 51.84 47.82
C MET A 1 -43.47 51.36 46.71
N HIS A 2 -42.25 50.94 47.05
CA HIS A 2 -41.22 50.55 46.08
C HIS A 2 -41.57 49.22 45.40
N SER A 3 -41.67 49.21 44.08
CA SER A 3 -41.93 47.99 43.29
C SER A 3 -40.61 47.27 43.00
N LEU A 4 -40.52 46.05 43.54
CA LEU A 4 -39.41 45.12 43.41
C LEU A 4 -39.38 44.53 41.98
N LYS A 5 -38.35 44.81 41.19
CA LYS A 5 -38.12 44.14 39.90
C LYS A 5 -37.44 42.80 40.16
N ILE A 6 -38.19 41.70 40.03
CA ILE A 6 -37.65 40.33 40.04
C ILE A 6 -37.12 40.04 38.63
N VAL A 7 -35.80 39.90 38.51
CA VAL A 7 -35.14 39.39 37.30
C VAL A 7 -35.05 37.88 37.42
N PHE A 8 -35.79 37.15 36.58
CA PHE A 8 -35.64 35.70 36.45
C PHE A 8 -34.40 35.41 35.60
N LEU A 9 -33.35 34.88 36.22
CA LEU A 9 -32.18 34.34 35.52
C LEU A 9 -32.54 32.92 35.05
N ILE A 10 -32.82 32.74 33.76
CA ILE A 10 -32.99 31.42 33.16
C ILE A 10 -31.59 30.84 32.94
N ILE A 11 -31.18 29.92 33.82
CA ILE A 11 -30.00 29.09 33.61
C ILE A 11 -30.43 27.92 32.73
N LEU A 12 -30.17 28.02 31.43
CA LEU A 12 -30.28 26.90 30.49
C LEU A 12 -29.09 25.96 30.72
N PRO A 13 -29.31 24.67 31.03
CA PRO A 13 -28.22 23.71 31.06
C PRO A 13 -27.77 23.48 29.62
N VAL A 14 -26.55 23.89 29.29
CA VAL A 14 -25.87 23.46 28.06
C VAL A 14 -25.46 22.01 28.27
N LEU A 15 -26.38 21.08 27.99
CA LEU A 15 -26.03 19.70 27.70
C LEU A 15 -25.27 19.72 26.37
N SER A 16 -23.94 19.72 26.46
CA SER A 16 -23.07 19.46 25.30
C SER A 16 -23.24 18.00 24.91
N LEU A 17 -24.30 17.70 24.15
CA LEU A 17 -24.38 16.46 23.39
C LEU A 17 -23.37 16.61 22.26
N ALA A 18 -22.18 16.02 22.43
CA ALA A 18 -21.21 15.90 21.35
C ALA A 18 -21.92 15.36 20.11
N GLN A 19 -21.78 16.07 18.97
CA GLN A 19 -22.52 15.72 17.76
C GLN A 19 -22.09 14.31 17.30
N PRO A 20 -23.00 13.47 16.77
CA PRO A 20 -22.66 12.10 16.34
C PRO A 20 -21.44 12.02 15.40
N ALA A 21 -21.25 13.04 14.55
CA ALA A 21 -20.08 13.18 13.68
C ALA A 21 -18.77 13.36 14.47
N GLU A 22 -18.76 14.13 15.56
CA GLU A 22 -17.57 14.42 16.37
C GLU A 22 -17.03 13.15 17.04
N ASN A 23 -17.92 12.31 17.60
CA ASN A 23 -17.52 11.05 18.22
C ASN A 23 -16.93 10.06 17.20
N LEU A 24 -17.49 10.01 15.99
CA LEU A 24 -16.98 9.16 14.91
C LEU A 24 -15.61 9.65 14.42
N GLN A 25 -15.44 10.96 14.25
CA GLN A 25 -14.16 11.58 13.84
C GLN A 25 -13.06 11.36 14.89
N ASN A 26 -13.38 11.49 16.18
CA ASN A 26 -12.44 11.22 17.27
C ASN A 26 -11.98 9.75 17.27
N LEU A 27 -12.92 8.81 17.11
CA LEU A 27 -12.59 7.39 17.02
C LEU A 27 -11.73 7.08 15.78
N ALA A 28 -12.04 7.69 14.64
CA ALA A 28 -11.25 7.55 13.42
C ALA A 28 -9.82 8.05 13.62
N SER A 29 -9.65 9.21 14.26
CA SER A 29 -8.32 9.76 14.57
C SER A 29 -7.50 8.81 15.44
N GLU A 30 -8.10 8.28 16.53
CA GLU A 30 -7.44 7.29 17.40
C GLU A 30 -7.05 6.03 16.60
N PHE A 31 -7.97 5.52 15.78
CA PHE A 31 -7.74 4.33 14.96
C PHE A 31 -6.60 4.54 13.95
N TRP A 32 -6.59 5.66 13.23
CA TRP A 32 -5.58 5.92 12.21
C TRP A 32 -4.20 6.19 12.80
N GLN A 33 -4.10 6.91 13.91
CA GLN A 33 -2.83 7.08 14.63
C GLN A 33 -2.22 5.73 15.02
N TRP A 34 -3.05 4.81 15.51
CA TRP A 34 -2.62 3.44 15.80
C TRP A 34 -2.25 2.69 14.51
N ARG A 35 -3.07 2.78 13.47
CA ARG A 35 -2.90 2.04 12.22
C ARG A 35 -1.69 2.48 11.40
N PHE A 36 -1.27 3.75 11.42
CA PHE A 36 -0.02 4.17 10.77
C PHE A 36 1.22 3.46 11.34
N VAL A 37 1.15 3.03 12.58
CA VAL A 37 2.25 2.29 13.23
C VAL A 37 2.09 0.78 13.05
N THR A 38 0.85 0.26 13.06
CA THR A 38 0.61 -1.19 13.09
C THR A 38 0.24 -1.81 11.74
N GLN A 39 0.02 -1.00 10.71
CA GLN A 39 -0.20 -1.50 9.35
C GLN A 39 1.02 -2.29 8.86
N PRO A 40 0.86 -3.50 8.33
CA PRO A 40 1.96 -4.20 7.69
C PRO A 40 2.48 -3.47 6.45
N ALA A 41 3.79 -3.56 6.22
CA ALA A 41 4.37 -3.26 4.91
C ALA A 41 3.92 -4.33 3.90
N THR A 42 3.74 -3.96 2.64
CA THR A 42 3.31 -4.86 1.57
C THR A 42 4.03 -4.55 0.26
N SER A 43 4.02 -5.51 -0.67
CA SER A 43 4.55 -5.30 -2.03
C SER A 43 3.70 -4.32 -2.85
N ASP A 44 2.42 -4.17 -2.48
CA ASP A 44 1.48 -3.22 -3.05
C ASP A 44 1.86 -1.76 -2.70
N ASP A 45 1.73 -0.85 -3.66
CA ASP A 45 2.04 0.57 -3.53
C ASP A 45 0.85 1.42 -3.09
N ILE A 46 -0.39 0.98 -3.34
CA ILE A 46 -1.62 1.70 -3.02
C ILE A 46 -1.84 1.79 -1.50
N LEU A 47 -1.45 0.73 -0.79
CA LEU A 47 -1.61 0.60 0.67
C LEU A 47 -0.45 1.18 1.49
N ARG A 48 0.53 1.84 0.87
CA ARG A 48 1.65 2.41 1.62
C ARG A 48 1.19 3.58 2.49
N VAL A 49 1.77 3.68 3.68
CA VAL A 49 1.44 4.74 4.65
C VAL A 49 2.71 5.46 5.09
N GLU A 50 2.59 6.76 5.32
CA GLU A 50 3.68 7.54 5.92
C GLU A 50 3.91 7.07 7.36
N ARG A 51 5.15 6.69 7.67
CA ARG A 51 5.54 6.16 8.98
C ARG A 51 6.20 7.25 9.84
N PRO A 52 6.06 7.19 11.18
CA PRO A 52 6.85 8.02 12.09
C PRO A 52 8.36 7.80 11.92
N ASP A 53 9.15 8.77 12.38
CA ASP A 53 10.61 8.65 12.35
C ASP A 53 11.09 7.46 13.18
N CYS A 54 12.05 6.74 12.61
CA CYS A 54 12.58 5.50 13.18
C CYS A 54 11.51 4.45 13.53
N TRP A 55 10.40 4.44 12.78
CA TRP A 55 9.46 3.34 12.83
C TRP A 55 10.16 2.01 12.53
N GLN A 56 9.80 0.99 13.30
CA GLN A 56 10.28 -0.38 13.15
C GLN A 56 9.07 -1.32 13.16
N PRO A 57 9.01 -2.28 12.23
CA PRO A 57 8.04 -3.37 12.29
C PRO A 57 8.15 -4.15 13.62
N ASP A 58 7.06 -4.20 14.39
CA ASP A 58 6.98 -5.00 15.63
C ASP A 58 5.84 -6.02 15.54
N TYR A 59 6.24 -7.28 15.41
CA TYR A 59 5.33 -8.43 15.42
C TYR A 59 5.73 -9.42 16.50
N SER A 60 6.31 -8.94 17.59
CA SER A 60 6.53 -9.76 18.79
C SER A 60 5.20 -10.33 19.30
N ALA A 61 5.25 -11.43 20.05
CA ALA A 61 4.05 -12.03 20.63
C ALA A 61 3.24 -11.04 21.50
N ALA A 62 3.94 -10.14 22.20
CA ALA A 62 3.34 -9.06 22.98
C ALA A 62 2.62 -8.04 22.08
N ALA A 63 3.25 -7.60 20.99
CA ALA A 63 2.65 -6.68 20.03
C ALA A 63 1.40 -7.30 19.37
N LEU A 64 1.48 -8.56 18.91
CA LEU A 64 0.34 -9.27 18.32
C LEU A 64 -0.84 -9.41 19.29
N THR A 65 -0.56 -9.66 20.57
CA THR A 65 -1.59 -9.70 21.63
C THR A 65 -2.24 -8.34 21.81
N ASN A 66 -1.43 -7.28 21.89
CA ASN A 66 -1.93 -5.91 22.00
C ASN A 66 -2.74 -5.48 20.75
N TYR A 67 -2.32 -5.87 19.56
CA TYR A 67 -3.02 -5.52 18.32
C TYR A 67 -4.42 -6.14 18.26
N ARG A 68 -4.57 -7.40 18.69
CA ARG A 68 -5.89 -8.05 18.81
C ARG A 68 -6.78 -7.38 19.85
N ALA A 69 -6.21 -7.00 21.01
CA ALA A 69 -6.95 -6.27 22.03
C ALA A 69 -7.42 -4.89 21.53
N LYS A 70 -6.54 -4.14 20.86
CA LYS A 70 -6.88 -2.84 20.26
C LYS A 70 -7.93 -2.95 19.16
N TYR A 71 -7.84 -3.96 18.27
CA TYR A 71 -8.91 -4.24 17.32
C TYR A 71 -10.27 -4.44 18.02
N SER A 72 -10.32 -5.26 19.06
CA SER A 72 -11.56 -5.52 19.80
C SER A 72 -12.12 -4.26 20.46
N ASP A 73 -11.26 -3.39 21.00
CA ASP A 73 -11.62 -2.10 21.58
C ASP A 73 -12.22 -1.16 20.52
N PHE A 74 -11.52 -0.94 19.40
CA PHE A 74 -12.01 -0.09 18.30
C PHE A 74 -13.35 -0.57 17.75
N ARG A 75 -13.48 -1.88 17.54
CA ARG A 75 -14.74 -2.49 17.08
C ARG A 75 -15.88 -2.25 18.07
N SER A 76 -15.62 -2.43 19.37
CA SER A 76 -16.62 -2.22 20.42
C SER A 76 -17.06 -0.76 20.50
N LYS A 77 -16.10 0.17 20.52
CA LYS A 77 -16.35 1.62 20.50
C LYS A 77 -17.18 2.02 19.28
N LEU A 78 -16.82 1.53 18.08
CA LEU A 78 -17.55 1.82 16.85
C LEU A 78 -19.01 1.33 16.92
N HIS A 79 -19.25 0.12 17.40
CA HIS A 79 -20.61 -0.43 17.50
C HIS A 79 -21.47 0.29 18.53
N ALA A 80 -20.87 0.79 19.62
CA ALA A 80 -21.54 1.51 20.68
C ALA A 80 -21.99 2.94 20.29
N LEU A 81 -21.50 3.50 19.18
CA LEU A 81 -21.93 4.81 18.70
C LEU A 81 -23.44 4.80 18.38
N SER A 82 -24.17 5.77 18.98
CA SER A 82 -25.55 6.07 18.61
C SER A 82 -25.62 6.52 17.15
N LYS A 83 -26.62 6.00 16.45
CA LYS A 83 -26.87 6.27 15.03
C LYS A 83 -28.11 7.15 14.83
N GLU A 84 -28.64 7.67 15.94
CA GLU A 84 -29.77 8.59 15.92
C GLU A 84 -29.40 9.86 15.15
N ASN A 85 -30.30 10.29 14.26
CA ASN A 85 -30.16 11.49 13.43
C ASN A 85 -28.95 11.48 12.47
N TRP A 86 -28.37 10.31 12.16
CA TRP A 86 -27.34 10.24 11.12
C TRP A 86 -27.86 10.66 9.76
N THR A 87 -27.08 11.51 9.10
CA THR A 87 -27.24 11.75 7.67
C THR A 87 -26.73 10.56 6.87
N ARG A 88 -26.96 10.58 5.55
CA ARG A 88 -26.32 9.63 4.64
C ARG A 88 -24.80 9.75 4.68
N SER A 89 -24.27 10.97 4.86
CA SER A 89 -22.84 11.22 4.96
C SER A 89 -22.24 10.48 6.16
N ASP A 90 -22.84 10.66 7.35
CA ASP A 90 -22.39 10.00 8.58
C ASP A 90 -22.42 8.47 8.44
N SER A 91 -23.44 7.95 7.75
CA SER A 91 -23.57 6.50 7.48
C SER A 91 -22.46 5.98 6.57
N VAL A 92 -22.04 6.76 5.56
CA VAL A 92 -20.91 6.41 4.70
C VAL A 92 -19.62 6.42 5.50
N ASP A 93 -19.39 7.44 6.33
CA ASP A 93 -18.17 7.58 7.13
C ASP A 93 -18.05 6.44 8.15
N TYR A 94 -19.16 6.05 8.75
CA TYR A 94 -19.23 4.87 9.60
C TYR A 94 -18.85 3.59 8.86
N LEU A 95 -19.35 3.39 7.65
CA LEU A 95 -19.05 2.20 6.84
C LEU A 95 -17.58 2.17 6.39
N CYS A 96 -17.01 3.32 6.04
CA CYS A 96 -15.58 3.45 5.74
C CYS A 96 -14.71 3.05 6.94
N LEU A 97 -14.99 3.62 8.11
CA LEU A 97 -14.25 3.29 9.33
C LEU A 97 -14.46 1.82 9.76
N ARG A 98 -15.68 1.29 9.61
CA ARG A 98 -15.98 -0.12 9.84
C ARG A 98 -15.15 -1.03 8.94
N SER A 99 -15.09 -0.72 7.64
CA SER A 99 -14.28 -1.50 6.70
C SER A 99 -12.79 -1.50 7.11
N ALA A 100 -12.25 -0.33 7.47
CA ALA A 100 -10.87 -0.19 7.94
C ALA A 100 -10.59 -1.00 9.22
N ILE A 101 -11.51 -0.97 10.20
CA ILE A 101 -11.38 -1.74 11.44
C ILE A 101 -11.49 -3.25 11.16
N GLU A 102 -12.43 -3.68 10.31
CA GLU A 102 -12.59 -5.10 9.99
C GLU A 102 -11.47 -5.65 9.10
N ARG A 103 -10.75 -4.79 8.37
CA ARG A 103 -9.50 -5.14 7.69
C ARG A 103 -8.43 -5.64 8.67
N VAL A 104 -8.37 -5.09 9.88
CA VAL A 104 -7.46 -5.57 10.93
C VAL A 104 -7.82 -7.00 11.36
N ASN A 105 -9.12 -7.30 11.49
CA ASN A 105 -9.59 -8.66 11.77
C ASN A 105 -9.15 -9.64 10.68
N TRP A 106 -9.33 -9.21 9.43
CA TRP A 106 -8.95 -10.00 8.26
C TRP A 106 -7.48 -10.36 8.29
N GLU A 107 -6.60 -9.40 8.52
CA GLU A 107 -5.16 -9.60 8.55
C GLU A 107 -4.71 -10.48 9.73
N LEU A 108 -5.18 -10.20 10.94
CA LEU A 108 -4.68 -10.82 12.18
C LEU A 108 -5.34 -12.15 12.55
N ASN A 109 -6.63 -12.30 12.28
CA ASN A 109 -7.45 -13.40 12.80
C ASN A 109 -7.98 -14.31 11.70
N VAL A 110 -8.23 -13.80 10.49
CA VAL A 110 -8.75 -14.61 9.38
C VAL A 110 -7.60 -15.17 8.52
N LEU A 111 -6.79 -14.29 7.92
CA LEU A 111 -5.58 -14.67 7.20
C LEU A 111 -4.51 -15.18 8.14
N ARG A 112 -4.44 -14.61 9.35
CA ARG A 112 -3.43 -14.93 10.38
C ARG A 112 -2.02 -14.80 9.80
N ASN A 113 -1.76 -13.76 9.01
CA ASN A 113 -0.52 -13.57 8.26
C ASN A 113 0.76 -13.80 9.10
N PRO A 114 0.88 -13.27 10.34
CA PRO A 114 2.05 -13.52 11.18
C PRO A 114 2.29 -15.01 11.54
N HIS A 115 1.27 -15.86 11.48
CA HIS A 115 1.36 -17.27 11.87
C HIS A 115 1.43 -18.21 10.66
N ARG A 116 0.87 -17.78 9.51
CA ARG A 116 0.69 -18.62 8.32
C ARG A 116 1.55 -18.23 7.13
N ASN A 117 2.01 -16.99 7.03
CA ASN A 117 2.62 -16.46 5.83
C ASN A 117 4.10 -16.11 6.08
N PRO A 118 5.05 -16.98 5.70
CA PRO A 118 6.47 -16.66 5.79
C PRO A 118 6.92 -15.42 5.00
N ASP A 119 6.28 -15.11 3.87
CA ASP A 119 6.60 -13.92 3.05
C ASP A 119 6.17 -12.63 3.73
N PHE A 120 5.20 -12.69 4.66
CA PHE A 120 4.86 -11.57 5.52
C PHE A 120 6.11 -10.94 6.15
N TYR A 121 7.02 -11.76 6.70
CA TYR A 121 8.24 -11.30 7.34
C TYR A 121 9.30 -10.81 6.36
N VAL A 122 9.27 -11.24 5.10
CA VAL A 122 10.08 -10.65 4.02
C VAL A 122 9.59 -9.22 3.74
N GLN A 123 8.28 -9.02 3.67
CA GLN A 123 7.70 -7.69 3.50
C GLN A 123 7.92 -6.80 4.74
N GLN A 124 7.85 -7.34 5.96
CA GLN A 124 8.16 -6.61 7.19
C GLN A 124 9.66 -6.36 7.39
N THR A 125 10.53 -6.76 6.46
CA THR A 125 11.97 -6.49 6.51
C THR A 125 12.42 -5.75 5.26
N ILE A 126 12.59 -6.47 4.16
CA ILE A 126 13.06 -5.92 2.88
C ILE A 126 11.96 -5.05 2.24
N GLY A 127 10.68 -5.42 2.38
CA GLY A 127 9.56 -4.57 1.91
C GLY A 127 9.54 -3.21 2.61
N ALA A 128 9.63 -3.18 3.94
CA ALA A 128 9.74 -1.95 4.72
C ALA A 128 10.97 -1.11 4.35
N LEU A 129 12.11 -1.76 4.05
CA LEU A 129 13.29 -1.07 3.53
C LEU A 129 13.04 -0.51 2.13
N TYR A 130 12.38 -1.28 1.27
CA TYR A 130 12.07 -0.91 -0.11
C TYR A 130 11.17 0.33 -0.18
N GLU A 131 10.12 0.41 0.64
CA GLU A 131 9.25 1.60 0.77
C GLU A 131 10.06 2.88 1.01
N LEU A 132 11.12 2.80 1.84
CA LEU A 132 12.01 3.92 2.09
C LEU A 132 13.03 4.17 0.98
N LEU A 133 13.39 3.19 0.16
CA LEU A 133 14.38 3.36 -0.92
C LEU A 133 13.76 3.95 -2.20
N ILE A 134 12.48 3.67 -2.46
CA ILE A 134 11.81 4.08 -3.70
C ILE A 134 11.36 5.54 -3.73
N ILE A 135 11.16 6.19 -2.59
CA ILE A 135 10.71 7.59 -2.56
C ILE A 135 11.64 8.44 -3.46
N ASN A 136 11.08 9.21 -4.38
CA ASN A 136 11.83 9.83 -5.48
C ASN A 136 12.40 11.21 -5.15
N THR A 137 12.35 11.62 -3.88
CA THR A 137 13.09 12.78 -3.38
C THR A 137 14.54 12.42 -3.06
N PRO A 138 15.45 13.41 -2.99
CA PRO A 138 16.81 13.18 -2.52
C PRO A 138 16.87 12.42 -1.18
N LEU A 139 17.89 11.58 -1.00
CA LEU A 139 18.11 10.81 0.22
C LEU A 139 18.68 11.71 1.33
N GLU A 140 17.80 12.47 1.99
CA GLU A 140 18.13 13.35 3.11
C GLU A 140 18.47 12.60 4.40
N GLU A 141 19.13 13.28 5.35
CA GLU A 141 19.57 12.72 6.63
C GLU A 141 18.44 12.03 7.41
N ARG A 142 17.26 12.64 7.45
CA ARG A 142 16.08 12.09 8.11
C ARG A 142 15.69 10.73 7.53
N ARG A 143 15.68 10.61 6.20
CA ARG A 143 15.34 9.37 5.50
C ARG A 143 16.42 8.30 5.69
N LEU A 144 17.68 8.69 5.75
CA LEU A 144 18.79 7.78 6.06
C LEU A 144 18.73 7.23 7.48
N LYS A 145 18.35 8.09 8.44
CA LYS A 145 18.08 7.65 9.81
C LYS A 145 16.95 6.61 9.85
N ASN A 146 15.88 6.83 9.10
CA ASN A 146 14.77 5.88 9.00
C ASN A 146 15.21 4.55 8.34
N ILE A 147 16.00 4.60 7.26
CA ILE A 147 16.58 3.40 6.62
C ILE A 147 17.43 2.62 7.62
N LEU A 148 18.29 3.30 8.39
CA LEU A 148 19.12 2.65 9.41
C LEU A 148 18.26 1.98 10.49
N CYS A 149 17.20 2.66 10.96
CA CYS A 149 16.27 2.14 11.95
C CYS A 149 15.56 0.86 11.45
N VAL A 150 15.12 0.82 10.19
CA VAL A 150 14.55 -0.40 9.58
C VAL A 150 15.60 -1.51 9.44
N LEU A 151 16.81 -1.21 8.94
CA LEU A 151 17.88 -2.21 8.83
C LEU A 151 18.22 -2.85 10.19
N GLN A 152 18.21 -2.05 11.25
CA GLN A 152 18.48 -2.51 12.61
C GLN A 152 17.36 -3.39 13.19
N SER A 153 16.12 -3.26 12.73
CA SER A 153 15.01 -4.10 13.20
C SER A 153 14.99 -5.49 12.56
N ILE A 154 15.57 -5.65 11.36
CA ILE A 154 15.52 -6.90 10.57
C ILE A 154 15.88 -8.15 11.40
N PRO A 155 16.99 -8.21 12.17
CA PRO A 155 17.32 -9.40 12.96
C PRO A 155 16.23 -9.78 13.96
N LYS A 156 15.63 -8.79 14.64
CA LYS A 156 14.57 -9.02 15.62
C LYS A 156 13.27 -9.47 14.93
N THR A 157 12.91 -8.85 13.81
CA THR A 157 11.72 -9.23 13.02
C THR A 157 11.82 -10.67 12.53
N ILE A 158 13.01 -11.11 12.10
CA ILE A 158 13.25 -12.50 11.67
C ILE A 158 13.25 -13.47 12.84
N GLN A 159 13.79 -13.09 14.00
CA GLN A 159 13.68 -13.90 15.22
C GLN A 159 12.22 -14.11 15.62
N ASP A 160 11.40 -13.05 15.54
CA ASP A 160 9.96 -13.15 15.78
C ASP A 160 9.26 -14.02 14.75
N ALA A 161 9.68 -14.00 13.48
CA ALA A 161 9.14 -14.88 12.45
C ALA A 161 9.22 -16.35 12.85
N GLN A 162 10.39 -16.80 13.30
CA GLN A 162 10.61 -18.20 13.69
C GLN A 162 9.76 -18.63 14.91
N GLY A 163 9.45 -17.69 15.82
CA GLY A 163 8.56 -17.95 16.96
C GLY A 163 7.06 -17.87 16.63
N ASN A 164 6.68 -17.04 15.67
CA ASN A 164 5.29 -16.78 15.34
C ASN A 164 4.71 -17.75 14.30
N LEU A 165 5.53 -18.26 13.37
CA LEU A 165 5.13 -19.16 12.29
C LEU A 165 4.81 -20.57 12.82
N THR A 166 3.67 -20.71 13.50
CA THR A 166 3.20 -21.97 14.10
C THR A 166 2.46 -22.87 13.10
N GLU A 167 1.96 -22.31 12.01
CA GLU A 167 1.19 -23.00 10.98
C GLU A 167 1.52 -22.47 9.57
N PRO A 168 2.81 -22.40 9.19
CA PRO A 168 3.24 -21.80 7.94
C PRO A 168 2.71 -22.58 6.72
N SER A 169 2.29 -21.82 5.72
CA SER A 169 1.83 -22.32 4.42
C SER A 169 3.00 -22.48 3.46
N GLY A 170 3.16 -23.68 2.89
CA GLY A 170 4.22 -24.02 1.94
C GLY A 170 4.27 -23.10 0.71
N PRO A 171 3.14 -22.76 0.05
CA PRO A 171 3.13 -21.78 -1.04
C PRO A 171 3.71 -20.42 -0.66
N PHE A 172 3.37 -19.88 0.51
CA PHE A 172 3.92 -18.61 0.98
C PHE A 172 5.39 -18.72 1.36
N ALA A 173 5.82 -19.88 1.87
CA ALA A 173 7.25 -20.16 2.10
C ALA A 173 8.06 -20.16 0.80
N LYS A 174 7.50 -20.71 -0.30
CA LYS A 174 8.16 -20.68 -1.62
C LYS A 174 8.32 -19.26 -2.14
N ILE A 175 7.28 -18.43 -2.05
CA ILE A 175 7.37 -16.99 -2.41
C ILE A 175 8.46 -16.31 -1.57
N ALA A 176 8.49 -16.56 -0.26
CA ALA A 176 9.51 -16.00 0.61
C ALA A 176 10.93 -16.45 0.19
N GLN A 177 11.12 -17.72 -0.18
CA GLN A 177 12.40 -18.22 -0.68
C GLN A 177 12.82 -17.58 -2.00
N GLU A 178 11.89 -17.44 -2.94
CA GLU A 178 12.11 -16.74 -4.22
C GLU A 178 12.52 -15.28 -3.97
N ASN A 179 11.83 -14.58 -3.07
CA ASN A 179 12.16 -13.21 -2.71
C ASN A 179 13.52 -13.08 -1.99
N LEU A 180 13.93 -14.10 -1.25
CA LEU A 180 15.22 -14.16 -0.54
C LEU A 180 16.36 -14.75 -1.39
N GLN A 181 16.09 -15.17 -2.63
CA GLN A 181 17.12 -15.67 -3.52
C GLN A 181 18.16 -14.57 -3.78
N GLU A 182 19.43 -14.91 -3.55
CA GLU A 182 20.58 -13.99 -3.68
C GLU A 182 20.45 -12.69 -2.86
N ILE A 183 19.72 -12.72 -1.74
CA ILE A 183 19.47 -11.51 -0.95
C ILE A 183 20.74 -10.86 -0.40
N GLY A 184 21.76 -11.65 -0.04
CA GLY A 184 23.05 -11.14 0.44
C GLY A 184 23.74 -10.25 -0.60
N PRO A 185 24.09 -10.77 -1.79
CA PRO A 185 24.63 -9.97 -2.89
C PRO A 185 23.77 -8.76 -3.25
N LYS A 186 22.44 -8.90 -3.33
CA LYS A 186 21.53 -7.79 -3.64
C LYS A 186 21.62 -6.66 -2.62
N LEU A 187 21.62 -6.97 -1.32
CA LEU A 187 21.76 -5.94 -0.27
C LEU A 187 23.18 -5.35 -0.22
N GLN A 188 24.22 -6.11 -0.57
CA GLN A 188 25.57 -5.57 -0.74
C GLN A 188 25.62 -4.55 -1.89
N ASP A 189 24.93 -4.81 -3.00
CA ASP A 189 24.81 -3.86 -4.11
C ASP A 189 24.05 -2.59 -3.70
N VAL A 190 22.95 -2.72 -2.93
CA VAL A 190 22.26 -1.56 -2.33
C VAL A 190 23.22 -0.74 -1.47
N GLN A 191 23.94 -1.38 -0.54
CA GLN A 191 24.90 -0.72 0.35
C GLN A 191 26.01 -0.01 -0.44
N LYS A 192 26.55 -0.68 -1.47
CA LYS A 192 27.59 -0.12 -2.34
C LYS A 192 27.08 1.09 -3.10
N ALA A 193 25.88 1.01 -3.69
CA ALA A 193 25.26 2.12 -4.40
C ALA A 193 25.03 3.34 -3.49
N LEU A 194 24.54 3.13 -2.26
CA LEU A 194 24.40 4.21 -1.27
C LEU A 194 25.76 4.86 -0.94
N LYS A 195 26.82 4.07 -0.73
CA LYS A 195 28.17 4.59 -0.46
C LYS A 195 28.74 5.40 -1.63
N GLN A 196 28.60 4.89 -2.86
CA GLN A 196 29.13 5.53 -4.06
C GLN A 196 28.48 6.88 -4.35
N ASN A 197 27.20 7.04 -4.00
CA ASN A 197 26.48 8.30 -4.15
C ASN A 197 26.72 9.28 -2.99
N GLY A 198 27.64 8.97 -2.07
CA GLY A 198 28.00 9.85 -0.95
C GLY A 198 27.02 9.84 0.22
N ILE A 199 26.02 8.97 0.18
CA ILE A 199 24.84 8.99 1.04
C ILE A 199 25.12 8.39 2.42
N SER A 200 26.13 7.51 2.54
CA SER A 200 26.48 6.85 3.81
C SER A 200 27.98 6.82 4.11
N LYS A 201 28.74 7.81 3.59
CA LYS A 201 30.20 7.84 3.75
C LYS A 201 30.58 7.82 5.25
N SER A 202 31.34 6.79 5.64
CA SER A 202 31.92 6.59 6.98
C SER A 202 30.95 6.31 8.14
N ASN A 203 29.79 5.69 7.90
CA ASN A 203 28.91 5.29 8.99
C ASN A 203 29.05 3.79 9.34
N ASN A 204 29.86 3.49 10.35
CA ASN A 204 30.03 2.12 10.91
C ASN A 204 28.68 1.49 11.32
N ALA A 205 27.68 2.28 11.70
CA ALA A 205 26.36 1.77 12.04
C ALA A 205 25.64 1.19 10.82
N PHE A 206 25.74 1.82 9.63
CA PHE A 206 25.18 1.26 8.40
C PHE A 206 25.85 -0.05 8.02
N ASP A 207 27.18 -0.12 8.11
CA ASP A 207 27.91 -1.34 7.77
C ASP A 207 27.57 -2.51 8.68
N LYS A 208 27.44 -2.24 9.98
CA LYS A 208 26.97 -3.22 10.96
C LYS A 208 25.53 -3.64 10.70
N ALA A 209 24.64 -2.68 10.42
CA ALA A 209 23.23 -2.95 10.19
C ALA A 209 23.00 -3.79 8.92
N PHE A 210 23.63 -3.44 7.80
CA PHE A 210 23.58 -4.24 6.57
C PHE A 210 24.13 -5.66 6.80
N LYS A 211 25.28 -5.79 7.46
CA LYS A 211 25.86 -7.10 7.77
C LYS A 211 24.90 -7.96 8.62
N ALA A 212 24.30 -7.39 9.65
CA ALA A 212 23.36 -8.10 10.53
C ALA A 212 22.06 -8.46 9.79
N ALA A 213 21.53 -7.56 8.96
CA ALA A 213 20.34 -7.79 8.14
C ALA A 213 20.57 -8.92 7.13
N ILE A 214 21.66 -8.87 6.36
CA ILE A 214 22.04 -9.90 5.38
C ILE A 214 22.11 -11.27 6.06
N GLN A 215 22.88 -11.38 7.15
CA GLN A 215 23.04 -12.65 7.85
C GLN A 215 21.70 -13.19 8.35
N SER A 216 20.83 -12.33 8.88
CA SER A 216 19.52 -12.74 9.40
C SER A 216 18.59 -13.24 8.28
N LEU A 217 18.57 -12.55 7.14
CA LEU A 217 17.75 -12.90 5.98
C LEU A 217 18.23 -14.19 5.30
N GLU A 218 19.54 -14.39 5.18
CA GLU A 218 20.12 -15.64 4.68
C GLU A 218 19.80 -16.80 5.62
N ASN A 219 19.95 -16.61 6.94
CA ASN A 219 19.57 -17.61 7.92
C ASN A 219 18.07 -17.95 7.85
N TYR A 220 17.21 -16.96 7.60
CA TYR A 220 15.78 -17.18 7.43
C TYR A 220 15.45 -17.97 6.18
N ARG A 221 16.09 -17.65 5.04
CA ARG A 221 15.97 -18.42 3.79
C ARG A 221 16.36 -19.89 4.03
N ASP A 222 17.49 -20.13 4.68
CA ASP A 222 17.99 -21.48 4.94
C ASP A 222 17.09 -22.24 5.95
N TRP A 223 16.51 -21.53 6.91
CA TRP A 223 15.49 -22.09 7.82
C TRP A 223 14.22 -22.48 7.06
N LEU A 224 13.73 -21.62 6.16
CA LEU A 224 12.56 -21.90 5.32
C LEU A 224 12.80 -23.11 4.43
N GLU A 225 13.99 -23.24 3.83
CA GLU A 225 14.35 -24.39 3.00
C GLU A 225 14.26 -25.71 3.76
N LYS A 226 14.76 -25.73 5.00
CA LYS A 226 14.70 -26.93 5.85
C LYS A 226 13.28 -27.21 6.36
N ALA A 227 12.50 -26.18 6.64
CA ALA A 227 11.16 -26.31 7.18
C ALA A 227 10.10 -26.63 6.10
N LEU A 228 10.32 -26.22 4.84
CA LEU A 228 9.37 -26.31 3.73
C LEU A 228 8.75 -27.71 3.55
N PRO A 229 9.51 -28.84 3.62
CA PRO A 229 8.92 -30.17 3.45
C PRO A 229 7.85 -30.52 4.49
N GLY A 230 7.86 -29.88 5.67
CA GLY A 230 6.87 -30.09 6.73
C GLY A 230 5.68 -29.14 6.68
N MET A 231 5.66 -28.17 5.74
CA MET A 231 4.61 -27.15 5.68
C MET A 231 3.39 -27.62 4.89
N GLN A 232 2.20 -27.20 5.34
CA GLN A 232 0.95 -27.54 4.67
C GLN A 232 0.77 -26.74 3.38
N ALA A 233 0.16 -27.36 2.36
CA ALA A 233 -0.13 -26.68 1.09
C ALA A 233 -1.39 -25.80 1.13
N ASN A 234 -2.14 -25.77 2.24
CA ASN A 234 -3.39 -25.03 2.33
C ASN A 234 -3.14 -23.52 2.53
N PHE A 235 -3.35 -22.75 1.46
CA PHE A 235 -3.26 -21.29 1.44
C PHE A 235 -4.64 -20.60 1.33
N SER A 236 -5.71 -21.36 1.11
CA SER A 236 -7.05 -20.79 0.92
C SER A 236 -7.57 -20.16 2.22
N CYS A 237 -8.32 -19.07 2.09
CA CYS A 237 -9.10 -18.49 3.17
C CYS A 237 -10.45 -19.21 3.37
N GLY A 238 -10.90 -19.99 2.38
CA GLY A 238 -12.21 -20.65 2.39
C GLY A 238 -13.36 -19.69 2.06
N ARG A 239 -14.53 -20.27 1.77
CA ARG A 239 -15.71 -19.53 1.30
C ARG A 239 -16.19 -18.48 2.30
N ASP A 240 -16.37 -18.87 3.56
CA ASP A 240 -16.99 -17.99 4.56
C ASP A 240 -16.11 -16.77 4.86
N ALA A 241 -14.79 -16.96 4.90
CA ALA A 241 -13.83 -15.87 4.98
C ALA A 241 -13.92 -14.95 3.75
N TYR A 242 -14.00 -15.51 2.55
CA TYR A 242 -14.12 -14.70 1.35
C TYR A 242 -15.43 -13.91 1.30
N VAL A 243 -16.55 -14.50 1.71
CA VAL A 243 -17.84 -13.80 1.88
C VAL A 243 -17.73 -12.69 2.93
N TYR A 244 -17.03 -12.95 4.04
CA TYR A 244 -16.77 -11.95 5.07
C TYR A 244 -16.01 -10.75 4.49
N PHE A 245 -14.93 -11.01 3.73
CA PHE A 245 -14.14 -9.97 3.07
C PHE A 245 -15.00 -9.12 2.13
N LEU A 246 -15.74 -9.77 1.21
CA LEU A 246 -16.60 -9.08 0.27
C LEU A 246 -17.60 -8.14 0.96
N LYS A 247 -18.29 -8.63 2.00
CA LYS A 247 -19.36 -7.87 2.68
C LYS A 247 -18.86 -6.79 3.64
N ASN A 248 -17.80 -7.08 4.39
CA ASN A 248 -17.38 -6.22 5.50
C ASN A 248 -16.23 -5.30 5.16
N ILE A 249 -15.41 -5.65 4.17
CA ILE A 249 -14.20 -4.91 3.81
C ILE A 249 -14.36 -4.32 2.41
N ALA A 250 -14.61 -5.17 1.41
CA ALA A 250 -14.77 -4.69 0.03
C ALA A 250 -16.09 -3.97 -0.23
N LEU A 251 -17.06 -4.12 0.68
CA LEU A 251 -18.42 -3.57 0.57
C LEU A 251 -19.13 -3.99 -0.74
N ILE A 252 -18.78 -5.17 -1.25
CA ILE A 252 -19.40 -5.81 -2.41
C ILE A 252 -20.56 -6.68 -1.92
N PRO A 253 -21.81 -6.40 -2.31
CA PRO A 253 -22.99 -7.13 -1.82
C PRO A 253 -23.14 -8.51 -2.46
N ASN A 254 -22.44 -8.76 -3.57
CA ASN A 254 -22.53 -10.00 -4.33
C ASN A 254 -21.85 -11.18 -3.62
N SER A 255 -22.42 -12.36 -3.84
CA SER A 255 -21.81 -13.63 -3.48
C SER A 255 -20.62 -13.96 -4.41
N PRO A 256 -19.70 -14.84 -3.96
CA PRO A 256 -18.60 -15.32 -4.80
C PRO A 256 -19.06 -15.93 -6.13
N GLU A 257 -20.18 -16.66 -6.14
CA GLU A 257 -20.76 -17.26 -7.35
C GLU A 257 -21.26 -16.21 -8.33
N GLU A 258 -21.93 -15.17 -7.84
CA GLU A 258 -22.39 -14.06 -8.68
C GLU A 258 -21.20 -13.32 -9.29
N LEU A 259 -20.16 -13.04 -8.50
CA LEU A 259 -18.93 -12.42 -9.01
C LEU A 259 -18.24 -13.29 -10.04
N LEU A 260 -18.18 -14.61 -9.82
CA LEU A 260 -17.60 -15.54 -10.78
C LEU A 260 -18.41 -15.60 -12.09
N GLN A 261 -19.74 -15.53 -12.00
CA GLN A 261 -20.61 -15.48 -13.18
C GLN A 261 -20.43 -14.16 -13.94
N GLN A 262 -20.37 -13.03 -13.23
CA GLN A 262 -20.09 -11.72 -13.82
C GLN A 262 -18.71 -11.70 -14.51
N GLY A 263 -17.68 -12.19 -13.82
CA GLY A 263 -16.32 -12.29 -14.36
C GLY A 263 -16.23 -13.17 -15.62
N ARG A 264 -16.97 -14.28 -15.68
CA ARG A 264 -17.05 -15.09 -16.92
C ARG A 264 -17.69 -14.33 -18.08
N MET A 265 -18.75 -13.57 -17.82
CA MET A 265 -19.40 -12.75 -18.86
C MET A 265 -18.46 -11.65 -19.37
N GLU A 266 -17.76 -10.96 -18.47
CA GLU A 266 -16.79 -9.93 -18.85
C GLU A 266 -15.57 -10.52 -19.57
N TRP A 267 -15.11 -11.71 -19.19
CA TRP A 267 -14.08 -12.43 -19.94
C TRP A 267 -14.50 -12.69 -21.38
N TYR A 268 -15.70 -13.23 -21.61
CA TYR A 268 -16.20 -13.47 -22.97
C TYR A 268 -16.32 -12.18 -23.78
N ARG A 269 -16.78 -11.08 -23.17
CA ARG A 269 -16.85 -9.76 -23.81
C ARG A 269 -15.46 -9.24 -24.18
N ALA A 270 -14.51 -9.31 -23.24
CA ALA A 270 -13.14 -8.84 -23.45
C ALA A 270 -12.45 -9.61 -24.58
N VAL A 271 -12.56 -10.94 -24.61
CA VAL A 271 -12.00 -11.78 -25.68
C VAL A 271 -12.66 -11.47 -27.04
N ALA A 272 -13.99 -11.28 -27.08
CA ALA A 272 -14.69 -10.94 -28.30
C ALA A 272 -14.24 -9.57 -28.85
N PHE A 273 -14.17 -8.55 -28.00
CA PHE A 273 -13.70 -7.23 -28.40
C PHE A 273 -12.23 -7.23 -28.82
N GLU A 274 -11.36 -7.95 -28.11
CA GLU A 274 -9.95 -8.09 -28.50
C GLU A 274 -9.82 -8.75 -29.88
N ALA A 275 -10.58 -9.82 -30.15
CA ALA A 275 -10.57 -10.50 -31.46
C ALA A 275 -11.07 -9.59 -32.60
N MET A 276 -12.12 -8.80 -32.34
CA MET A 276 -12.64 -7.83 -33.30
C MET A 276 -11.61 -6.73 -33.60
N GLU A 277 -10.98 -6.17 -32.56
CA GLU A 277 -9.98 -5.11 -32.73
C GLU A 277 -8.68 -5.65 -33.35
N LYS A 278 -8.25 -6.87 -33.03
CA LYS A 278 -7.11 -7.51 -33.72
C LYS A 278 -7.38 -7.68 -35.21
N THR A 279 -8.60 -8.04 -35.59
CA THR A 279 -8.99 -8.22 -36.99
C THR A 279 -9.08 -6.86 -37.69
N ARG A 280 -9.74 -5.87 -37.08
CA ARG A 280 -9.87 -4.51 -37.63
C ARG A 280 -8.50 -3.85 -37.85
N ASN A 281 -7.56 -4.09 -36.94
CA ASN A 281 -6.25 -3.47 -36.94
C ASN A 281 -5.14 -4.38 -37.49
N ALA A 282 -5.49 -5.45 -38.22
CA ALA A 282 -4.53 -6.46 -38.69
C ALA A 282 -3.42 -5.87 -39.59
N ASP A 283 -3.76 -4.84 -40.37
CA ASP A 283 -2.85 -4.18 -41.30
C ASP A 283 -2.06 -3.00 -40.67
N LEU A 284 -2.35 -2.66 -39.40
CA LEU A 284 -1.62 -1.59 -38.72
C LEU A 284 -0.25 -2.08 -38.24
N GLN A 285 0.78 -1.25 -38.46
CA GLN A 285 2.09 -1.51 -37.91
C GLN A 285 2.04 -1.42 -36.38
N LYS A 286 2.42 -2.51 -35.70
CA LYS A 286 2.55 -2.51 -34.24
C LYS A 286 3.66 -1.56 -33.80
N PRO A 287 3.46 -0.75 -32.74
CA PRO A 287 4.53 0.07 -32.20
C PRO A 287 5.75 -0.81 -31.83
N GLY A 288 6.92 -0.39 -32.30
CA GLY A 288 8.18 -0.98 -31.86
C GLY A 288 8.50 -0.59 -30.42
N LEU A 289 9.51 -1.23 -29.84
CA LEU A 289 10.05 -0.79 -28.55
C LEU A 289 10.78 0.55 -28.72
N PHE A 290 10.73 1.42 -27.71
CA PHE A 290 11.63 2.57 -27.64
C PHE A 290 13.09 2.12 -27.71
N ARG A 291 13.95 2.91 -28.37
CA ARG A 291 15.37 2.53 -28.54
C ARG A 291 16.18 2.74 -27.27
N THR A 292 15.82 3.75 -26.49
CA THR A 292 16.47 4.07 -25.22
C THR A 292 15.43 4.40 -24.16
N ILE A 293 15.80 4.25 -22.89
CA ILE A 293 14.95 4.61 -21.76
C ILE A 293 14.70 6.12 -21.72
N GLU A 294 15.64 6.96 -22.16
CA GLU A 294 15.47 8.40 -22.25
C GLU A 294 14.36 8.78 -23.22
N GLN A 295 14.26 8.08 -24.37
CA GLN A 295 13.15 8.27 -25.31
C GLN A 295 11.82 7.87 -24.69
N GLN A 296 11.77 6.72 -23.99
CA GLN A 296 10.57 6.26 -23.31
C GLN A 296 10.11 7.23 -22.22
N ILE A 297 11.03 7.74 -21.38
CA ILE A 297 10.74 8.71 -20.33
C ILE A 297 10.21 10.01 -20.93
N ALA A 298 10.87 10.54 -21.96
CA ALA A 298 10.43 11.77 -22.62
C ALA A 298 9.03 11.60 -23.26
N GLN A 299 8.79 10.47 -23.93
CA GLN A 299 7.47 10.18 -24.51
C GLN A 299 6.40 10.01 -23.44
N ALA A 300 6.69 9.29 -22.35
CA ALA A 300 5.76 9.12 -21.24
C ALA A 300 5.34 10.46 -20.61
N LYS A 301 6.26 11.41 -20.49
CA LYS A 301 5.94 12.77 -20.01
C LYS A 301 4.98 13.51 -20.96
N ASN A 302 5.23 13.42 -22.27
CA ASN A 302 4.34 14.02 -23.27
C ASN A 302 2.95 13.35 -23.27
N ASP A 303 2.93 12.02 -23.15
CA ASP A 303 1.71 11.23 -23.14
C ASP A 303 0.88 11.48 -21.88
N GLU A 304 1.50 11.69 -20.73
CA GLU A 304 0.81 12.07 -19.50
C GLU A 304 0.07 13.40 -19.65
N GLN A 305 0.73 14.43 -20.22
CA GLN A 305 0.07 15.70 -20.51
C GLN A 305 -1.05 15.52 -21.55
N ALA A 306 -0.82 14.74 -22.60
CA ALA A 306 -1.82 14.47 -23.62
C ALA A 306 -3.07 13.76 -23.04
N ILE A 307 -2.89 12.86 -22.06
CA ILE A 307 -4.00 12.22 -21.34
C ILE A 307 -4.80 13.26 -20.55
N ARG A 308 -4.15 14.16 -19.81
CA ARG A 308 -4.84 15.24 -19.08
C ARG A 308 -5.66 16.12 -20.02
N ASP A 309 -5.03 16.56 -21.10
CA ASP A 309 -5.67 17.40 -22.11
C ASP A 309 -6.86 16.68 -22.74
N PHE A 310 -6.71 15.38 -23.04
CA PHE A 310 -7.78 14.57 -23.60
C PHE A 310 -8.98 14.45 -22.64
N LEU A 311 -8.75 14.21 -21.35
CA LEU A 311 -9.81 14.10 -20.35
C LEU A 311 -10.66 15.38 -20.26
N GLU A 312 -10.03 16.55 -20.27
CA GLU A 312 -10.71 17.85 -20.24
C GLU A 312 -11.40 18.16 -21.59
N GLN A 313 -10.67 18.06 -22.70
CA GLN A 313 -11.20 18.37 -24.04
C GLN A 313 -12.39 17.49 -24.43
N LYS A 314 -12.43 16.25 -23.95
CA LYS A 314 -13.54 15.32 -24.20
C LYS A 314 -14.63 15.37 -23.13
N ASN A 315 -14.54 16.28 -22.15
CA ASN A 315 -15.47 16.39 -21.03
C ASN A 315 -15.67 15.06 -20.29
N ILE A 316 -14.58 14.30 -20.09
CA ILE A 316 -14.60 13.02 -19.37
C ILE A 316 -14.40 13.25 -17.89
N MET A 317 -13.36 14.00 -17.52
CA MET A 317 -13.00 14.26 -16.13
C MET A 317 -12.15 15.52 -16.00
N THR A 318 -12.44 16.34 -15.00
CA THR A 318 -11.61 17.50 -14.67
C THR A 318 -10.37 17.08 -13.89
N VAL A 319 -9.20 17.50 -14.35
CA VAL A 319 -7.91 17.32 -13.69
C VAL A 319 -7.58 18.58 -12.89
N PRO A 320 -7.58 18.54 -11.55
CA PRO A 320 -7.38 19.76 -10.76
C PRO A 320 -6.01 20.40 -11.02
N PRO A 321 -5.92 21.74 -11.21
CA PRO A 321 -4.65 22.41 -11.52
C PRO A 321 -3.55 22.26 -10.45
N TRP A 322 -3.91 21.89 -9.23
CA TRP A 322 -2.97 21.67 -8.14
C TRP A 322 -2.34 20.26 -8.16
N LEU A 323 -2.92 19.31 -8.90
CA LEU A 323 -2.44 17.93 -8.95
C LEU A 323 -1.16 17.86 -9.79
N GLN A 324 -0.07 17.45 -9.16
CA GLN A 324 1.26 17.31 -9.78
C GLN A 324 1.30 16.17 -10.78
N HIS A 325 2.44 15.92 -11.43
CA HIS A 325 2.57 14.97 -12.53
C HIS A 325 2.92 13.55 -12.08
N PHE A 326 2.51 12.58 -12.89
CA PHE A 326 2.96 11.19 -12.78
C PHE A 326 4.08 10.93 -13.79
N ASN A 327 5.31 10.79 -13.31
CA ASN A 327 6.50 10.75 -14.15
C ASN A 327 7.25 9.40 -14.07
N ASN A 328 7.79 8.96 -15.21
CA ASN A 328 8.66 7.78 -15.26
C ASN A 328 10.13 8.15 -15.05
N TYR A 329 10.86 7.30 -14.34
CA TYR A 329 12.29 7.47 -14.02
C TYR A 329 13.06 6.17 -14.24
N ARG A 330 14.38 6.28 -14.39
CA ARG A 330 15.28 5.12 -14.34
C ARG A 330 15.39 4.66 -12.89
N PHE A 331 15.42 3.34 -12.67
CA PHE A 331 15.79 2.80 -11.36
C PHE A 331 17.12 3.39 -10.85
N PRO A 332 17.15 4.00 -9.66
CA PRO A 332 18.39 4.33 -8.98
C PRO A 332 19.16 3.05 -8.66
N ALA A 333 20.49 3.13 -8.65
CA ALA A 333 21.35 1.98 -8.40
C ALA A 333 21.13 1.33 -7.02
N TRP A 334 20.62 2.08 -6.04
CA TRP A 334 20.27 1.56 -4.71
C TRP A 334 18.86 0.96 -4.62
N VAL A 335 18.00 1.17 -5.63
CA VAL A 335 16.66 0.56 -5.71
C VAL A 335 16.65 -0.66 -6.61
N ALA A 336 17.40 -0.61 -7.73
CA ALA A 336 17.39 -1.64 -8.75
C ALA A 336 17.57 -3.08 -8.23
N PRO A 337 18.48 -3.38 -7.27
CA PRO A 337 18.67 -4.73 -6.76
C PRO A 337 17.45 -5.31 -6.04
N LEU A 338 16.52 -4.46 -5.59
CA LEU A 338 15.31 -4.84 -4.86
C LEU A 338 14.03 -4.53 -5.65
N SER A 339 14.12 -4.23 -6.95
CA SER A 339 12.99 -3.84 -7.80
C SER A 339 11.85 -4.87 -7.91
N TYR A 340 12.09 -6.11 -7.50
CA TYR A 340 11.11 -7.20 -7.49
C TYR A 340 10.30 -7.32 -6.20
N ILE A 341 10.70 -6.60 -5.14
CA ILE A 341 10.09 -6.73 -3.80
C ILE A 341 8.67 -6.13 -3.75
N GLY A 342 8.40 -5.13 -4.58
CA GLY A 342 7.10 -4.48 -4.68
C GLY A 342 6.99 -3.61 -5.92
N VAL A 343 5.82 -2.99 -6.10
CA VAL A 343 5.58 -2.10 -7.23
C VAL A 343 6.44 -0.84 -7.09
N ALA A 344 7.17 -0.50 -8.14
CA ALA A 344 8.20 0.54 -8.15
C ALA A 344 7.62 1.95 -8.36
N THR A 345 6.49 2.25 -7.73
CA THR A 345 5.82 3.56 -7.77
C THR A 345 5.90 4.25 -6.42
N ASP A 346 6.27 5.53 -6.38
CA ASP A 346 6.08 6.42 -5.25
C ASP A 346 4.95 7.40 -5.61
N PHE A 347 3.76 7.14 -5.09
CA PHE A 347 2.58 8.00 -5.27
C PHE A 347 2.62 9.29 -4.44
N THR A 348 3.70 9.50 -3.67
CA THR A 348 3.89 10.58 -2.69
C THR A 348 3.25 10.29 -1.32
N GLY A 349 2.17 10.98 -0.97
CA GLY A 349 1.51 10.89 0.33
C GLY A 349 0.79 12.18 0.72
N GLU A 350 0.14 12.18 1.88
CA GLU A 350 -0.61 13.34 2.39
C GLU A 350 0.28 14.55 2.63
N SER A 351 1.51 14.34 3.13
CA SER A 351 2.45 15.44 3.37
C SER A 351 3.17 15.91 2.10
N ARG A 352 3.02 15.18 0.99
CA ARG A 352 3.78 15.35 -0.26
C ARG A 352 2.88 15.61 -1.48
N LEU A 353 1.71 16.23 -1.27
CA LEU A 353 0.76 16.60 -2.35
C LEU A 353 1.34 17.61 -3.36
N GLY A 354 2.39 18.34 -3.00
CA GLY A 354 3.09 19.30 -3.86
C GLY A 354 4.23 18.69 -4.69
N GLU A 355 4.39 17.36 -4.67
CA GLU A 355 5.44 16.66 -5.40
C GLU A 355 4.86 15.79 -6.53
N ASP A 356 5.64 15.61 -7.59
CA ASP A 356 5.32 14.65 -8.65
C ASP A 356 5.35 13.21 -8.11
N ALA A 357 4.35 12.41 -8.48
CA ALA A 357 4.42 10.98 -8.33
C ALA A 357 5.41 10.39 -9.34
N SER A 358 5.99 9.26 -8.98
CA SER A 358 7.06 8.66 -9.77
C SER A 358 6.92 7.16 -9.92
N ARG A 359 7.34 6.63 -11.07
CA ARG A 359 7.49 5.20 -11.31
C ARG A 359 8.84 4.90 -11.90
N TYR A 360 9.56 3.93 -11.34
CA TYR A 360 10.80 3.45 -11.94
C TYR A 360 10.55 2.38 -13.00
N ILE A 361 11.21 2.53 -14.13
CA ILE A 361 11.14 1.63 -15.27
C ILE A 361 12.52 1.09 -15.64
N PRO A 362 12.62 -0.17 -16.11
CA PRO A 362 13.85 -0.71 -16.68
C PRO A 362 14.08 -0.14 -18.08
N ALA A 363 15.27 -0.40 -18.64
CA ALA A 363 15.52 -0.07 -20.04
C ALA A 363 14.62 -0.90 -20.98
N PRO A 364 14.12 -0.32 -22.09
CA PRO A 364 13.36 -1.06 -23.10
C PRO A 364 14.09 -2.33 -23.56
N GLY A 365 13.35 -3.44 -23.67
CA GLY A 365 13.92 -4.70 -24.13
C GLY A 365 12.86 -5.77 -24.41
N PRO A 366 13.17 -6.77 -25.24
CA PRO A 366 12.24 -7.84 -25.59
C PRO A 366 11.95 -8.78 -24.41
N ASP A 367 12.88 -8.92 -23.48
CA ASP A 367 12.79 -9.86 -22.35
C ASP A 367 12.11 -9.26 -21.10
N LEU A 368 11.57 -8.05 -21.23
CA LEU A 368 10.86 -7.40 -20.13
C LEU A 368 9.59 -8.18 -19.75
N PRO A 369 9.22 -8.20 -18.45
CA PRO A 369 7.90 -8.64 -17.99
C PRO A 369 6.78 -7.88 -18.72
N TYR A 370 5.60 -8.50 -18.79
CA TYR A 370 4.48 -8.03 -19.63
C TYR A 370 4.22 -6.52 -19.51
N PHE A 371 3.99 -6.00 -18.30
CA PHE A 371 3.66 -4.58 -18.11
C PHE A 371 4.80 -3.62 -18.49
N TYR A 372 6.05 -3.95 -18.16
CA TYR A 372 7.18 -3.12 -18.59
C TYR A 372 7.38 -3.17 -20.10
N ARG A 373 7.13 -4.33 -20.73
CA ARG A 373 7.17 -4.47 -22.19
C ARG A 373 6.10 -3.64 -22.87
N THR A 374 4.87 -3.64 -22.36
CA THR A 374 3.80 -2.81 -22.91
C THR A 374 4.14 -1.33 -22.77
N MET A 375 4.67 -0.90 -21.61
CA MET A 375 5.12 0.49 -21.43
C MET A 375 6.25 0.88 -22.38
N ALA A 376 7.13 -0.07 -22.71
CA ALA A 376 8.23 0.13 -23.65
C ALA A 376 7.76 0.21 -25.12
N GLN A 377 6.49 -0.09 -25.40
CA GLN A 377 5.84 0.09 -26.71
C GLN A 377 4.92 1.32 -26.72
N ASP A 378 4.12 1.46 -25.66
CA ASP A 378 3.16 2.54 -25.44
C ASP A 378 2.98 2.75 -23.93
N PRO A 379 3.42 3.88 -23.35
CA PRO A 379 3.33 4.10 -21.92
C PRO A 379 1.90 4.46 -21.46
N ARG A 380 1.02 4.89 -22.37
CA ARG A 380 -0.30 5.45 -22.03
C ARG A 380 -1.17 4.52 -21.19
N PRO A 381 -1.32 3.21 -21.48
CA PRO A 381 -2.19 2.34 -20.68
C PRO A 381 -1.80 2.29 -19.20
N ILE A 382 -0.49 2.29 -18.91
CA ILE A 382 -0.01 2.29 -17.52
C ILE A 382 -0.06 3.69 -16.91
N ILE A 383 0.16 4.75 -17.68
CA ILE A 383 -0.08 6.12 -17.19
C ILE A 383 -1.56 6.31 -16.80
N VAL A 384 -2.50 5.77 -17.57
CA VAL A 384 -3.93 5.82 -17.24
C VAL A 384 -4.26 5.00 -15.99
N HIS A 385 -3.65 3.82 -15.83
CA HIS A 385 -3.90 2.93 -14.70
C HIS A 385 -3.27 3.41 -13.38
N GLU A 386 -1.98 3.76 -13.41
CA GLU A 386 -1.19 4.12 -12.23
C GLU A 386 -1.23 5.63 -11.98
N GLY A 387 -1.22 6.43 -13.04
CA GLY A 387 -1.15 7.88 -12.98
C GLY A 387 -2.53 8.53 -12.98
N ILE A 388 -2.93 9.02 -14.15
CA ILE A 388 -4.11 9.88 -14.31
C ILE A 388 -5.04 9.32 -15.39
N PRO A 389 -6.33 9.09 -15.08
CA PRO A 389 -7.02 9.39 -13.82
C PRO A 389 -6.98 8.22 -12.81
N GLY A 390 -5.98 7.34 -12.89
CA GLY A 390 -5.84 6.12 -12.10
C GLY A 390 -5.41 6.30 -10.65
N HIS A 391 -4.56 5.39 -10.14
CA HIS A 391 -4.20 5.30 -8.73
C HIS A 391 -3.68 6.61 -8.13
N TYR A 392 -2.72 7.27 -8.77
CA TYR A 392 -2.19 8.54 -8.28
C TYR A 392 -3.27 9.62 -8.19
N PHE A 393 -4.09 9.79 -9.23
CA PHE A 393 -5.19 10.74 -9.23
C PHE A 393 -6.17 10.49 -8.07
N GLN A 394 -6.58 9.22 -7.90
CA GLN A 394 -7.49 8.81 -6.85
C GLN A 394 -6.90 9.07 -5.45
N LEU A 395 -5.67 8.63 -5.21
CA LEU A 395 -4.99 8.76 -3.93
C LEU A 395 -4.74 10.22 -3.55
N ALA A 396 -4.20 11.03 -4.47
CA ALA A 396 -3.97 12.46 -4.21
C ALA A 396 -5.27 13.22 -3.94
N ARG A 397 -6.37 12.88 -4.62
CA ARG A 397 -7.71 13.41 -4.33
C ARG A 397 -8.21 12.97 -2.96
N SER A 398 -8.01 11.70 -2.61
CA SER A 398 -8.31 11.18 -1.27
C SER A 398 -7.55 11.95 -0.21
N TRP A 399 -6.23 12.09 -0.32
CA TRP A 399 -5.41 12.78 0.67
C TRP A 399 -5.74 14.27 0.84
N LYS A 400 -6.30 14.92 -0.18
CA LYS A 400 -6.78 16.31 -0.08
C LYS A 400 -8.19 16.44 0.50
N ASN A 401 -8.88 15.34 0.80
CA ASN A 401 -10.24 15.39 1.36
C ASN A 401 -10.24 16.06 2.74
N GLU A 402 -11.13 17.01 2.95
CA GLU A 402 -11.24 17.73 4.23
C GLU A 402 -11.68 16.81 5.37
N ASP A 403 -12.48 15.79 5.06
CA ASP A 403 -12.91 14.77 6.02
C ASP A 403 -11.77 13.76 6.28
N PRO A 404 -11.22 13.69 7.50
CA PRO A 404 -10.14 12.76 7.84
C PRO A 404 -10.49 11.28 7.64
N ILE A 405 -11.77 10.90 7.75
CA ILE A 405 -12.22 9.51 7.53
C ILE A 405 -12.11 9.19 6.04
N ARG A 406 -12.58 10.09 5.18
CA ARG A 406 -12.55 9.93 3.72
C ARG A 406 -11.18 10.22 3.12
N ARG A 407 -10.28 10.84 3.89
CA ARG A 407 -8.91 11.10 3.48
C ARG A 407 -8.12 9.82 3.26
N ARG A 408 -8.51 8.76 3.97
CA ARG A 408 -7.81 7.47 3.96
C ARG A 408 -8.45 6.52 2.98
N PHE A 409 -7.67 6.16 1.98
CA PHE A 409 -8.00 5.04 1.12
C PHE A 409 -7.84 3.74 1.91
N VAL A 410 -8.91 2.95 1.96
CA VAL A 410 -8.88 1.57 2.46
C VAL A 410 -9.10 0.72 1.23
N ASP A 411 -8.07 0.00 0.80
CA ASP A 411 -8.25 -0.86 -0.36
C ASP A 411 -9.21 -2.01 -0.05
N SER A 412 -10.15 -2.16 -0.97
CA SER A 412 -11.12 -3.24 -1.03
C SER A 412 -10.61 -4.44 -1.84
N GLY A 413 -9.45 -4.31 -2.50
CA GLY A 413 -9.00 -5.18 -3.59
C GLY A 413 -7.77 -6.07 -3.36
N VAL A 414 -7.10 -6.02 -2.19
CA VAL A 414 -5.86 -6.80 -1.94
C VAL A 414 -5.93 -7.68 -0.72
#